data_AF-A0A495KIQ5-F1
#
_entry.id   AF-A0A495KIQ5-F1
#
_cell.length_a   1.000
_cell.length_b   1.000
_cell.length_c   1.000
_cell.angle_alpha   90.00
_cell.angle_beta   90.00
_cell.angle_gamma   90.00
#
_symmetry.space_group_name_H-M   'P 1'
#
loop_
_entity.id
_entity.type
_entity.pdbx_description
1 polymer ?
#
loop_
_entity_poly.entity_id
_entity_poly.type
_entity_poly.pdbx_seq_one_letter_code
_entity_poly.pdbx_strand_id
1 'polypeptide(L)'
;MINEFLLNEFGSKIKQLRLDKNISQEKLSFLTGFHRTYIGMIERGERNISLTNMAVFAKVFEINLSELLDFKVINPNHSFKNYDLKSEK
;
A
#
# COMPACT_ATOMS: atom_id res chain seq x y z
N MET A 1 9.25 11.87 -7.18
CA MET A 1 9.85 10.81 -6.34
C MET A 1 10.44 9.76 -7.27
N ILE A 2 11.37 8.93 -6.80
CA ILE A 2 11.87 7.80 -7.60
C ILE A 2 10.96 6.59 -7.38
N ASN A 3 10.85 5.68 -8.36
CA ASN A 3 10.07 4.44 -8.25
C ASN A 3 8.58 4.65 -7.89
N GLU A 4 7.95 5.68 -8.46
CA GLU A 4 6.57 6.07 -8.14
C GLU A 4 5.52 4.98 -8.42
N PHE A 5 5.80 4.06 -9.34
CA PHE A 5 4.92 2.93 -9.65
C PHE A 5 4.64 2.05 -8.40
N LEU A 6 5.56 2.00 -7.42
CA LEU A 6 5.37 1.28 -6.16
C LEU A 6 4.18 1.81 -5.36
N LEU A 7 3.86 3.11 -5.48
CA LEU A 7 2.72 3.70 -4.78
C LEU A 7 1.39 3.15 -5.32
N ASN A 8 1.31 2.90 -6.63
CA ASN A 8 0.13 2.31 -7.26
C ASN A 8 -0.02 0.82 -6.91
N GLU A 9 1.09 0.08 -6.87
CA GLU A 9 1.09 -1.32 -6.46
C GLU A 9 0.68 -1.47 -4.99
N PHE A 10 1.26 -0.65 -4.11
CA PHE A 10 0.88 -0.62 -2.69
C PHE A 10 -0.59 -0.21 -2.50
N GLY A 11 -1.03 0.87 -3.15
CA GLY A 11 -2.43 1.32 -3.09
C GLY A 11 -3.42 0.25 -3.55
N SER A 12 -3.07 -0.48 -4.63
CA SER A 12 -3.87 -1.59 -5.13
C SER A 12 -3.91 -2.77 -4.16
N LYS A 13 -2.78 -3.09 -3.49
CA LYS A 13 -2.72 -4.11 -2.45
C LYS A 13 -3.60 -3.76 -1.24
N ILE A 14 -3.59 -2.51 -0.78
CA ILE A 14 -4.46 -2.04 0.30
C ILE A 14 -5.92 -2.16 -0.10
N LYS A 15 -6.27 -1.71 -1.32
CA LYS A 15 -7.64 -1.82 -1.83
C LYS A 15 -8.11 -3.27 -1.93
N GLN A 16 -7.25 -4.18 -2.42
CA GLN A 16 -7.53 -5.62 -2.47
C GLN A 16 -7.86 -6.15 -1.08
N LEU A 17 -6.95 -6.01 -0.11
CA LEU A 17 -7.13 -6.50 1.27
C LEU A 17 -8.39 -5.91 1.93
N ARG A 18 -8.71 -4.64 1.63
CA ARG A 18 -9.92 -3.98 2.12
C ARG A 18 -11.18 -4.63 1.56
N LEU A 19 -11.20 -4.93 0.26
CA LEU A 19 -12.33 -5.58 -0.41
C LEU A 19 -12.47 -7.04 0.04
N ASP A 20 -11.37 -7.76 0.23
CA ASP A 20 -11.36 -9.14 0.74
C ASP A 20 -11.95 -9.23 2.15
N LYS A 21 -11.67 -8.23 3.01
CA LYS A 21 -12.33 -8.09 4.33
C LYS A 21 -13.75 -7.51 4.26
N ASN A 22 -14.27 -7.19 3.08
CA ASN A 22 -15.60 -6.59 2.86
C ASN A 22 -15.87 -5.30 3.66
N ILE A 23 -14.86 -4.42 3.77
CA ILE A 23 -15.00 -3.16 4.51
C ILE A 23 -14.90 -1.92 3.61
N SER A 24 -15.58 -0.83 4.00
CA SER A 24 -15.49 0.46 3.31
C SER A 24 -14.21 1.21 3.68
N GLN A 25 -13.85 2.25 2.91
CA GLN A 25 -12.74 3.14 3.28
C GLN A 25 -12.99 3.85 4.62
N GLU A 26 -14.25 4.18 4.93
CA GLU A 26 -14.64 4.75 6.23
C GLU A 26 -14.39 3.77 7.38
N LYS A 27 -14.74 2.48 7.18
CA LYS A 27 -14.46 1.45 8.17
C LYS A 27 -12.97 1.20 8.34
N LEU A 28 -12.20 1.19 7.24
CA LEU A 28 -10.74 1.07 7.31
C LEU A 28 -10.10 2.26 8.05
N SER A 29 -10.57 3.48 7.76
CA SER A 29 -10.21 4.71 8.46
C SER A 29 -10.40 4.58 9.98
N PHE A 30 -11.56 4.08 10.42
CA PHE A 30 -11.82 3.81 11.83
C PHE A 30 -10.86 2.79 12.44
N LEU A 31 -10.56 1.69 11.74
CA LEU A 31 -9.69 0.62 12.23
C LEU A 31 -8.21 1.03 12.32
N THR A 32 -7.74 1.84 11.38
CA THR A 32 -6.34 2.29 11.34
C THR A 32 -6.11 3.60 12.11
N GLY A 33 -7.17 4.35 12.43
CA GLY A 33 -7.09 5.70 13.00
C GLY A 33 -6.62 6.76 12.01
N PHE A 34 -6.56 6.45 10.71
CA PHE A 34 -6.20 7.42 9.67
C PHE A 34 -7.47 8.06 9.10
N HIS A 35 -7.42 9.33 8.72
CA HIS A 35 -8.55 9.99 8.07
C HIS A 35 -8.94 9.27 6.76
N ARG A 36 -10.24 9.10 6.48
CA ARG A 36 -10.74 8.44 5.26
C ARG A 36 -10.12 8.99 3.98
N THR A 37 -9.94 10.31 3.87
CA THR A 37 -9.28 10.91 2.71
C THR A 37 -7.88 10.36 2.52
N TYR A 38 -7.10 10.22 3.60
CA TYR A 38 -5.74 9.65 3.53
C TYR A 38 -5.76 8.19 3.06
N ILE A 39 -6.70 7.38 3.53
CA ILE A 39 -6.93 6.02 3.01
C ILE A 39 -7.18 6.06 1.49
N GLY A 40 -8.07 6.94 1.04
CA GLY A 40 -8.35 7.10 -0.39
C GLY A 40 -7.13 7.54 -1.20
N MET A 41 -6.29 8.44 -0.66
CA MET A 41 -5.05 8.88 -1.30
C MET A 41 -4.03 7.75 -1.41
N ILE A 42 -3.92 6.89 -0.38
CA ILE A 42 -3.08 5.69 -0.44
C ILE A 42 -3.57 4.75 -1.53
N GLU A 43 -4.87 4.44 -1.58
CA GLU A 43 -5.43 3.51 -2.58
C GLU A 43 -5.27 4.02 -4.02
N ARG A 44 -5.09 5.33 -4.22
CA ARG A 44 -4.82 5.96 -5.52
C ARG A 44 -3.34 6.22 -5.80
N GLY A 45 -2.43 5.81 -4.92
CA GLY A 45 -0.98 6.02 -5.09
C GLY A 45 -0.53 7.48 -4.91
N GLU A 46 -1.34 8.35 -4.33
CA GLU A 46 -1.06 9.79 -4.18
C GLU A 46 -0.20 10.12 -2.95
N ARG A 47 0.07 9.11 -2.10
CA ARG A 47 0.83 9.28 -0.85
C ARG A 47 1.85 8.16 -0.68
N ASN A 48 3.08 8.57 -0.42
CA ASN A 48 4.12 7.69 0.09
C ASN A 48 3.96 7.55 1.62
N ILE A 49 3.48 6.40 2.05
CA ILE A 49 3.27 6.07 3.45
C ILE A 49 4.61 5.68 4.12
N SER A 50 4.80 6.07 5.38
CA SER A 50 5.99 5.67 6.14
C SER A 50 5.95 4.19 6.54
N LEU A 51 7.12 3.59 6.77
CA LEU A 51 7.25 2.20 7.19
C LEU A 51 6.44 1.86 8.45
N THR A 52 6.48 2.74 9.45
CA THR A 52 5.75 2.55 10.71
C THR A 52 4.24 2.60 10.51
N ASN A 53 3.75 3.46 9.61
CA ASN A 53 2.34 3.52 9.29
C ASN A 53 1.89 2.30 8.49
N MET A 54 2.73 1.74 7.62
CA MET A 54 2.43 0.47 6.94
C MET A 54 2.20 -0.69 7.93
N ALA A 55 2.93 -0.71 9.05
CA ALA A 55 2.72 -1.71 10.10
C ALA A 55 1.33 -1.62 10.76
N VAL A 56 0.71 -0.43 10.80
CA VAL A 56 -0.68 -0.26 11.27
C VAL A 56 -1.65 -0.98 10.34
N PHE A 57 -1.49 -0.84 9.02
CA PHE A 57 -2.29 -1.58 8.04
C PHE A 57 -2.07 -3.08 8.14
N ALA A 58 -0.80 -3.51 8.24
CA ALA A 58 -0.46 -4.92 8.41
C ALA A 58 -1.18 -5.54 9.63
N LYS A 59 -1.19 -4.82 10.76
CA LYS A 59 -1.93 -5.23 11.97
C LYS A 59 -3.45 -5.31 11.73
N VAL A 60 -4.05 -4.33 11.07
CA VAL A 60 -5.50 -4.34 10.76
C VAL A 60 -5.87 -5.48 9.81
N PHE A 61 -4.98 -5.83 8.88
CA PHE A 61 -5.18 -6.94 7.96
C PHE A 61 -4.75 -8.30 8.51
N GLU A 62 -4.11 -8.34 9.69
CA GLU A 62 -3.61 -9.55 10.37
C GLU A 62 -2.58 -10.33 9.53
N ILE A 63 -1.69 -9.59 8.86
CA ILE A 63 -0.61 -10.14 8.04
C ILE A 63 0.74 -9.54 8.44
N ASN A 64 1.84 -10.20 8.06
CA ASN A 64 3.15 -9.60 8.24
C ASN A 64 3.38 -8.46 7.23
N LEU A 65 4.28 -7.53 7.59
CA LEU A 65 4.64 -6.43 6.71
C LEU A 65 5.25 -6.90 5.38
N SER A 66 5.97 -8.03 5.38
CA SER A 66 6.49 -8.66 4.16
C SER A 66 5.38 -9.10 3.21
N GLU A 67 4.27 -9.59 3.72
CA GLU A 67 3.11 -10.01 2.93
C GLU A 67 2.31 -8.81 2.40
N LEU A 68 2.24 -7.73 3.20
CA LEU A 68 1.66 -6.47 2.77
C LEU A 68 2.46 -5.84 1.62
N LEU A 69 3.77 -6.07 1.58
CA LEU A 69 4.69 -5.57 0.54
C LEU A 69 4.92 -6.58 -0.60
N ASP A 70 4.28 -7.75 -0.58
CA ASP A 70 4.32 -8.67 -1.71
C ASP A 70 3.34 -8.24 -2.79
N PHE A 71 3.87 -7.56 -3.79
CA PHE A 71 3.11 -7.02 -4.92
C PHE A 71 3.00 -7.99 -6.10
N LYS A 72 3.55 -9.20 -6.04
CA LYS A 72 3.48 -10.16 -7.17
C LYS A 72 2.05 -10.51 -7.56
N VAL A 73 1.13 -10.50 -6.59
CA VAL A 73 -0.30 -10.73 -6.83
C VAL A 73 -0.94 -9.56 -7.59
N ILE A 74 -0.46 -8.34 -7.37
CA ILE A 74 -0.96 -7.11 -8.02
C ILE A 74 -0.31 -6.93 -9.40
N ASN A 75 1.00 -7.07 -9.45
CA ASN A 75 1.81 -7.00 -10.66
C ASN A 75 2.69 -8.26 -10.75
N PRO A 76 2.33 -9.25 -11.57
CA PRO A 76 3.13 -10.48 -11.76
C PRO A 76 4.56 -10.22 -12.25
N ASN A 77 4.81 -9.06 -12.86
CA ASN A 77 6.11 -8.65 -13.35
C ASN A 77 6.89 -7.77 -12.35
N HIS A 78 6.40 -7.63 -11.12
CA HIS A 78 7.11 -6.90 -10.06
C HIS A 78 8.52 -7.47 -9.86
N SER A 79 9.53 -6.63 -10.09
CA SER A 79 10.94 -7.04 -10.06
C SER A 79 11.83 -5.86 -9.67
N PHE A 80 12.85 -6.13 -8.86
CA PHE A 80 13.87 -5.15 -8.50
C PHE A 80 14.62 -4.58 -9.71
N LYS A 81 14.59 -5.28 -10.84
CA LYS A 81 15.20 -4.83 -12.11
C LYS A 81 14.54 -3.55 -12.67
N ASN A 82 13.33 -3.24 -12.24
CA ASN A 82 12.58 -2.06 -12.69
C ASN A 82 12.81 -0.84 -11.77
N TYR A 83 13.70 -0.95 -10.79
CA TYR A 83 13.92 0.10 -9.79
C TYR A 83 15.00 1.04 -10.30
N ASP A 84 14.70 2.32 -10.36
CA ASP A 84 15.67 3.36 -10.63
C ASP A 84 16.55 3.59 -9.38
N LEU A 85 17.85 3.84 -9.59
CA LEU A 85 18.75 4.34 -8.56
C LEU A 85 18.74 5.87 -8.51
N LYS A 86 18.85 6.45 -7.31
CA LYS A 86 18.94 7.90 -7.15
C LYS A 86 20.21 8.49 -7.78
N SER A 87 21.27 7.72 -7.89
CA SER A 87 22.53 8.13 -8.52
C SER A 87 22.45 8.22 -10.04
N GLU A 88 21.42 7.63 -10.65
CA GLU A 88 21.22 7.56 -12.11
C GLU A 88 20.21 8.60 -12.61
N LYS A 89 19.73 9.48 -11.72
CA LYS A 89 18.71 10.51 -11.99
C LYS A 89 19.19 11.91 -11.66
#